data_AF-A0A946ATQ8-F1
#
_entry.id   AF-A0A946ATQ8-F1
#
_cell.length_a   1.000
_cell.length_b   1.000
_cell.length_c   1.000
_cell.angle_alpha   90.00
_cell.angle_beta   90.00
_cell.angle_gamma   90.00
#
_symmetry.space_group_name_H-M   'P 1'
#
loop_
_entity.id
_entity.type
_entity.pdbx_description
1 polymer ?
#
loop_
_entity_poly.entity_id
_entity_poly.type
_entity_poly.pdbx_seq_one_letter_code
_entity_poly.pdbx_strand_id
1 'polypeptide(L)'
;MKIKEKVKRIKATKIHYFFAQGWLEKIWLIVFSSTFVIYGTFGEWGFIFSSTSWVEKLLFLGGVFLYALLGYFVGIIAGWPIIGPLYYNRSLKNGEPFHKGEMVQILVGPYRGSIVPVIKAWDAAEYAGGHRIHVDLGSELEVNENIFTSTEILRVSPKINQ
;
A
#
# COMPACT_ATOMS: atom_id res chain seq x y z
N MET A 1 -36.85 11.57 23.64
CA MET A 1 -36.70 10.13 23.34
C MET A 1 -35.42 9.92 22.54
N LYS A 2 -34.29 9.60 23.20
CA LYS A 2 -32.97 9.44 22.55
C LYS A 2 -32.75 7.96 22.23
N ILE A 3 -33.01 7.56 21.00
CA ILE A 3 -32.52 6.28 20.48
C ILE A 3 -31.01 6.45 20.26
N LYS A 4 -30.22 6.18 21.31
CA LYS A 4 -28.79 5.90 21.14
C LYS A 4 -28.71 4.51 20.51
N GLU A 5 -28.96 4.43 19.21
CA GLU A 5 -28.53 3.27 18.45
C GLU A 5 -27.03 3.15 18.68
N LYS A 6 -26.64 2.06 19.33
CA LYS A 6 -25.25 1.72 19.60
C LYS A 6 -24.68 1.25 18.26
N VAL A 7 -24.45 2.19 17.35
CA VAL A 7 -23.88 1.93 16.04
C VAL A 7 -22.60 1.12 16.26
N LYS A 8 -22.63 -0.14 15.84
CA LYS A 8 -21.51 -1.07 16.02
C LYS A 8 -20.37 -0.57 15.16
N ARG A 9 -19.45 0.18 15.77
CA ARG A 9 -18.26 0.70 15.09
C ARG A 9 -17.48 -0.46 14.49
N ILE A 10 -17.20 -0.36 13.20
CA ILE A 10 -16.26 -1.27 12.55
C ILE A 10 -14.87 -0.95 13.12
N LYS A 11 -14.21 -1.97 13.66
CA LYS A 11 -12.85 -1.84 14.19
C LYS A 11 -11.86 -2.31 13.15
N ALA A 12 -10.77 -1.55 12.98
CA ALA A 12 -9.66 -1.98 12.16
C ALA A 12 -9.06 -3.31 12.67
N THR A 13 -8.85 -4.24 11.74
CA THR A 13 -8.15 -5.51 11.99
C THR A 13 -6.71 -5.44 11.51
N LYS A 14 -5.87 -6.41 11.89
CA LYS A 14 -4.47 -6.48 11.44
C LYS A 14 -4.32 -6.46 9.92
N ILE A 15 -5.25 -7.08 9.19
CA ILE A 15 -5.26 -7.10 7.73
C ILE A 15 -5.51 -5.69 7.16
N HIS A 16 -6.27 -4.82 7.84
CA HIS A 16 -6.46 -3.43 7.38
C HIS A 16 -5.13 -2.69 7.39
N TYR A 17 -4.40 -2.79 8.50
CA TYR A 17 -3.08 -2.17 8.63
C TYR A 17 -2.04 -2.75 7.67
N PHE A 18 -2.08 -4.06 7.40
CA PHE A 18 -1.17 -4.71 6.47
C PHE A 18 -1.29 -4.13 5.04
N PHE A 19 -2.51 -4.08 4.51
CA PHE A 19 -2.76 -3.54 3.17
C PHE A 19 -2.50 -2.04 3.10
N ALA A 20 -2.93 -1.31 4.12
CA ALA A 20 -2.75 0.14 4.19
C ALA A 20 -1.27 0.55 4.15
N GLN A 21 -0.38 -0.22 4.80
CA GLN A 21 1.07 0.04 4.78
C GLN A 21 1.79 -0.41 3.49
N GLY A 22 1.07 -0.93 2.49
CA GLY A 22 1.67 -1.38 1.24
C GLY A 22 2.45 -2.71 1.35
N TRP A 23 2.23 -3.53 2.40
CA TRP A 23 3.07 -4.71 2.62
C TRP A 23 2.98 -5.75 1.50
N LEU A 24 1.80 -5.93 0.90
CA LEU A 24 1.62 -6.89 -0.19
C LEU A 24 2.51 -6.53 -1.38
N GLU A 25 2.52 -5.27 -1.80
CA GLU A 25 3.38 -4.75 -2.86
C GLU A 25 4.87 -4.88 -2.51
N LYS A 26 5.26 -4.49 -1.29
CA LYS A 26 6.64 -4.62 -0.82
C LYS A 26 7.14 -6.06 -0.86
N ILE A 27 6.35 -7.00 -0.33
CA ILE A 27 6.69 -8.42 -0.34
C ILE A 27 6.80 -8.93 -1.77
N TRP A 28 5.85 -8.58 -2.63
CA TRP A 28 5.85 -8.96 -4.04
C TRP A 28 7.15 -8.51 -4.75
N LEU A 29 7.51 -7.24 -4.62
CA LEU A 29 8.71 -6.68 -5.25
C LEU A 29 10.00 -7.29 -4.67
N ILE A 30 10.05 -7.55 -3.37
CA ILE A 30 11.18 -8.24 -2.73
C ILE A 30 11.33 -9.66 -3.28
N VAL A 31 10.23 -10.41 -3.39
CA VAL A 31 10.24 -11.79 -3.90
C VAL A 31 10.74 -11.84 -5.35
N PHE A 32 10.21 -10.99 -6.23
CA PHE A 32 10.65 -10.93 -7.62
C PHE A 32 12.11 -10.51 -7.75
N SER A 33 12.53 -9.45 -7.06
CA SER A 33 13.92 -8.98 -7.08
C SER A 33 14.88 -10.07 -6.59
N SER A 34 14.55 -10.72 -5.47
CA SER A 34 15.37 -11.80 -4.90
C SER A 34 15.42 -13.02 -5.82
N THR A 35 14.31 -13.37 -6.48
CA THR A 35 14.24 -14.52 -7.39
C THR A 35 15.16 -14.32 -8.59
N PHE A 36 15.18 -13.12 -9.18
CA PHE A 36 16.07 -12.80 -10.29
C PHE A 36 17.55 -12.78 -9.88
N VAL A 37 17.86 -12.28 -8.69
CA VAL A 37 19.23 -12.37 -8.14
C VAL A 37 19.63 -13.83 -7.99
N ILE A 38 18.82 -14.65 -7.30
CA ILE A 38 19.12 -16.07 -7.07
C ILE A 38 19.31 -16.81 -8.39
N TYR A 39 18.45 -16.54 -9.38
CA TYR A 39 18.54 -17.14 -10.71
C TYR A 39 19.80 -16.67 -11.46
N GLY A 40 20.06 -15.36 -11.49
CA GLY A 40 21.19 -14.76 -12.20
C GLY A 40 22.55 -15.12 -11.61
N THR A 41 22.62 -15.42 -10.32
CA THR A 41 23.86 -15.86 -9.64
C THR A 41 23.89 -17.37 -9.39
N PHE A 42 22.93 -18.12 -9.90
CA PHE A 42 22.85 -19.55 -9.62
C PHE A 42 24.07 -20.28 -10.18
N GLY A 43 24.76 -21.06 -9.33
CA GLY A 43 26.00 -21.75 -9.72
C GLY A 43 27.27 -20.90 -9.65
N GLU A 44 27.19 -19.59 -9.42
CA GLU A 44 28.35 -18.71 -9.30
C GLU A 44 28.78 -18.45 -7.84
N TRP A 45 28.20 -19.14 -6.86
CA TRP A 45 28.49 -18.94 -5.43
C TRP A 45 29.97 -19.13 -5.07
N GLY A 46 30.68 -20.01 -5.79
CA GLY A 46 32.12 -20.23 -5.62
C GLY A 46 32.97 -19.03 -6.03
N PHE A 47 32.44 -18.12 -6.85
CA PHE A 47 33.12 -16.90 -7.30
C PHE A 47 33.37 -15.92 -6.15
N ILE A 48 32.51 -15.92 -5.14
CA ILE A 48 32.67 -15.03 -3.96
C ILE A 48 33.92 -15.41 -3.16
N PHE A 49 34.25 -16.71 -3.11
CA PHE A 49 35.37 -17.26 -2.34
C PHE A 49 36.64 -17.46 -3.16
N SER A 50 36.62 -17.14 -4.46
CA SER A 50 37.79 -17.28 -5.32
C SER A 50 38.79 -16.14 -5.12
N SER A 51 40.04 -16.41 -5.46
CA SER A 51 41.15 -15.44 -5.44
C SER A 51 41.13 -14.47 -6.63
N THR A 52 39.94 -14.17 -7.16
CA THR A 52 39.70 -13.28 -8.30
C THR A 52 40.05 -11.83 -7.97
N SER A 53 40.30 -11.04 -9.02
CA SER A 53 40.66 -9.64 -8.89
C SER A 53 39.52 -8.83 -8.26
N TRP A 54 39.85 -7.69 -7.64
CA TRP A 54 38.83 -6.80 -7.06
C TRP A 54 37.88 -6.23 -8.11
N VAL A 55 38.36 -6.05 -9.36
CA VAL A 55 37.55 -5.58 -10.50
C VAL A 55 36.48 -6.61 -10.85
N GLU A 56 36.85 -7.89 -10.91
CA GLU A 56 35.91 -8.99 -11.15
C GLU A 56 34.83 -9.09 -10.07
N LYS A 57 35.19 -8.89 -8.80
CA LYS A 57 34.23 -8.83 -7.69
C LYS A 57 33.28 -7.65 -7.81
N LEU A 58 33.76 -6.48 -8.24
CA LEU A 58 32.92 -5.32 -8.53
C LEU A 58 31.97 -5.57 -9.69
N LEU A 59 32.44 -6.20 -10.77
CA LEU A 59 31.58 -6.56 -11.91
C LEU A 59 30.50 -7.55 -11.50
N PHE A 60 30.82 -8.54 -10.67
CA PHE A 60 29.83 -9.45 -10.11
C PHE A 60 28.79 -8.71 -9.27
N LEU A 61 29.20 -7.83 -8.35
CA LEU A 61 28.26 -7.00 -7.57
C LEU A 61 27.39 -6.12 -8.48
N GLY A 62 27.97 -5.57 -9.55
CA GLY A 62 27.23 -4.84 -10.58
C GLY A 62 26.19 -5.73 -11.26
N GLY A 63 26.54 -6.96 -11.62
CA GLY A 63 25.63 -7.97 -12.16
C GLY A 63 24.49 -8.30 -11.19
N VAL A 64 24.79 -8.56 -9.91
CA VAL A 64 23.78 -8.78 -8.87
C VAL A 64 22.80 -7.62 -8.79
N PHE A 65 23.31 -6.39 -8.78
CA PHE A 65 22.47 -5.20 -8.76
C PHE A 65 21.58 -5.10 -10.01
N LEU A 66 22.12 -5.37 -11.20
CA LEU A 66 21.36 -5.38 -12.45
C LEU A 66 20.27 -6.46 -12.45
N TYR A 67 20.53 -7.66 -11.92
CA TYR A 67 19.52 -8.71 -11.77
C TYR A 67 18.42 -8.30 -10.78
N ALA A 68 18.78 -7.69 -9.65
CA ALA A 68 17.80 -7.17 -8.70
C ALA A 68 16.91 -6.10 -9.34
N LEU A 69 17.51 -5.17 -10.10
CA LEU A 69 16.80 -4.11 -10.81
C LEU A 69 15.87 -4.68 -11.89
N LEU A 70 16.33 -5.68 -12.65
CA LEU A 70 15.51 -6.39 -13.63
C LEU A 70 14.32 -7.06 -12.95
N GLY A 71 14.54 -7.78 -11.85
CA GLY A 71 13.48 -8.41 -11.06
C GLY A 71 12.47 -7.40 -10.51
N TYR A 72 12.93 -6.23 -10.07
CA TYR A 72 12.04 -5.14 -9.63
C TYR A 72 11.10 -4.68 -10.75
N PHE A 73 11.63 -4.36 -11.94
CA PHE A 73 10.80 -3.92 -13.07
C PHE A 73 9.85 -5.01 -13.58
N VAL A 74 10.31 -6.26 -13.65
CA VAL A 74 9.45 -7.41 -13.97
C VAL A 74 8.35 -7.56 -12.92
N GLY A 75 8.70 -7.40 -11.64
CA GLY A 75 7.76 -7.44 -10.52
C GLY A 75 6.65 -6.39 -10.61
N ILE A 76 6.96 -5.16 -11.06
CA ILE A 76 5.95 -4.11 -11.31
C ILE A 76 4.97 -4.56 -12.40
N ILE A 77 5.49 -4.98 -13.55
CA ILE A 77 4.67 -5.36 -14.71
C ILE A 77 3.80 -6.58 -14.38
N ALA A 78 4.40 -7.61 -13.77
CA ALA A 78 3.71 -8.83 -13.38
C ALA A 78 2.75 -8.64 -12.20
N GLY A 79 3.01 -7.65 -11.34
CA GLY A 79 2.21 -7.37 -10.16
C GLY A 79 0.88 -6.69 -10.47
N TRP A 80 0.83 -5.83 -11.50
CA TRP A 80 -0.37 -5.08 -11.87
C TRP A 80 -1.66 -5.92 -11.96
N PRO A 81 -1.73 -7.06 -12.69
CA PRO A 81 -2.95 -7.84 -12.81
C PRO A 81 -3.40 -8.55 -11.52
N ILE A 82 -2.54 -8.65 -10.51
CA ILE A 82 -2.83 -9.37 -9.27
C ILE A 82 -3.04 -8.38 -8.11
N ILE A 83 -2.10 -7.46 -7.90
CA ILE A 83 -2.10 -6.50 -6.81
C ILE A 83 -3.25 -5.51 -6.99
N GLY A 84 -3.46 -4.98 -8.20
CA GLY A 84 -4.52 -4.00 -8.48
C GLY A 84 -5.91 -4.48 -8.02
N PRO A 85 -6.41 -5.63 -8.53
CA PRO A 85 -7.69 -6.18 -8.11
C PRO A 85 -7.78 -6.50 -6.61
N LEU A 86 -6.69 -6.94 -5.98
CA LEU A 86 -6.67 -7.20 -4.54
C LEU A 86 -6.82 -5.91 -3.72
N TYR A 87 -6.13 -4.85 -4.11
CA TYR A 87 -6.24 -3.53 -3.47
C TYR A 87 -7.62 -2.90 -3.71
N TYR A 88 -8.20 -3.06 -4.90
CA TYR A 88 -9.57 -2.62 -5.20
C TYR A 88 -10.62 -3.38 -4.37
N ASN A 89 -10.54 -4.72 -4.32
CA ASN A 89 -11.42 -5.49 -3.43
C ASN A 89 -11.24 -5.07 -1.96
N ARG A 90 -10.02 -4.66 -1.59
CA ARG A 90 -9.74 -4.20 -0.22
C ARG A 90 -10.36 -2.84 0.07
N SER A 91 -10.30 -1.89 -0.87
CA SER A 91 -10.91 -0.58 -0.72
C SER A 91 -12.43 -0.66 -0.58
N LEU A 92 -13.08 -1.56 -1.34
CA LEU A 92 -14.50 -1.89 -1.16
C LEU A 92 -14.80 -2.40 0.26
N LYS A 93 -13.96 -3.31 0.79
CA LYS A 93 -14.09 -3.83 2.16
C LYS A 93 -13.81 -2.78 3.24
N ASN A 94 -13.04 -1.75 2.93
CA ASN A 94 -12.81 -0.60 3.81
C ASN A 94 -14.00 0.38 3.84
N GLY A 95 -14.95 0.22 2.92
CA GLY A 95 -16.21 0.95 2.92
C GLY A 95 -16.40 1.89 1.74
N GLU A 96 -15.65 1.78 0.65
CA GLU A 96 -15.94 2.59 -0.54
C GLU A 96 -17.39 2.45 -1.06
N PRO A 97 -17.90 3.46 -1.79
CA PRO A 97 -17.33 4.80 -1.97
C PRO A 97 -17.53 5.66 -0.73
N PHE A 98 -16.64 6.61 -0.43
CA PHE A 98 -16.72 7.51 0.74
C PHE A 98 -17.45 8.82 0.41
N HIS A 99 -18.22 9.35 1.37
CA HIS A 99 -18.98 10.60 1.20
C HIS A 99 -18.61 11.65 2.25
N LYS A 100 -18.81 12.93 1.90
CA LYS A 100 -18.59 14.06 2.81
C LYS A 100 -19.41 13.89 4.10
N GLY A 101 -18.76 14.12 5.24
CA GLY A 101 -19.35 14.00 6.58
C GLY A 101 -19.34 12.60 7.17
N GLU A 102 -18.94 11.57 6.41
CA GLU A 102 -18.76 10.23 6.98
C GLU A 102 -17.55 10.19 7.91
N MET A 103 -17.64 9.42 9.01
CA MET A 103 -16.52 9.22 9.92
C MET A 103 -15.66 8.05 9.46
N VAL A 104 -14.36 8.31 9.29
CA VAL A 104 -13.37 7.33 8.88
C VAL A 104 -12.25 7.23 9.91
N GLN A 105 -11.64 6.05 10.03
CA GLN A 105 -10.47 5.80 10.83
C GLN A 105 -9.24 5.75 9.93
N ILE A 106 -8.19 6.50 10.29
CA ILE A 106 -6.92 6.48 9.57
C ILE A 106 -6.12 5.22 9.95
N LEU A 107 -5.59 4.52 8.96
CA LEU A 107 -4.87 3.25 9.15
C LEU A 107 -3.35 3.39 9.13
N VAL A 108 -2.79 4.49 8.61
CA VAL A 108 -1.35 4.67 8.41
C VAL A 108 -0.85 6.04 8.86
N GLY A 109 0.47 6.19 8.91
CA GLY A 109 1.11 7.47 9.20
C GLY A 109 0.97 7.91 10.66
N PRO A 110 1.27 9.19 10.94
CA PRO A 110 1.30 9.74 12.30
C PRO A 110 -0.09 9.82 12.94
N TYR A 111 -1.15 9.99 12.14
CA TYR A 111 -2.53 10.07 12.62
C TYR A 111 -3.24 8.71 12.68
N ARG A 112 -2.48 7.61 12.63
CA ARG A 112 -3.01 6.25 12.68
C ARG A 112 -3.89 6.03 13.90
N GLY A 113 -5.08 5.51 13.68
CA GLY A 113 -6.06 5.19 14.70
C GLY A 113 -7.07 6.31 14.97
N SER A 114 -6.76 7.55 14.55
CA SER A 114 -7.66 8.70 14.67
C SER A 114 -8.93 8.51 13.86
N ILE A 115 -10.05 9.00 14.40
CA ILE A 115 -11.36 8.97 13.76
C ILE A 115 -11.74 10.40 13.39
N VAL A 116 -11.89 10.67 12.09
CA VAL A 116 -12.06 12.00 11.53
C VAL A 116 -13.16 12.02 10.47
N PRO A 117 -13.84 13.15 10.25
CA PRO A 117 -14.84 13.26 9.20
C PRO A 117 -14.18 13.46 7.83
N VAL A 118 -14.82 12.94 6.78
CA VAL A 118 -14.42 13.16 5.38
C VAL A 118 -14.86 14.55 4.93
N ILE A 119 -13.93 15.33 4.37
CA ILE A 119 -14.19 16.64 3.75
C ILE A 119 -14.63 16.44 2.30
N LYS A 120 -13.87 15.63 1.55
CA LYS A 120 -14.08 15.40 0.11
C LYS A 120 -13.48 14.05 -0.30
N ALA A 121 -14.13 13.35 -1.21
CA ALA A 121 -13.57 12.20 -1.91
C ALA A 121 -13.61 12.47 -3.42
N TRP A 122 -12.61 12.00 -4.15
CA TRP A 122 -12.55 12.10 -5.62
C TRP A 122 -11.71 10.98 -6.21
N ASP A 123 -11.90 10.75 -7.50
CA ASP A 123 -11.15 9.78 -8.27
C ASP A 123 -9.91 10.47 -8.82
N ALA A 124 -8.72 10.06 -8.37
CA ALA A 124 -7.46 10.55 -8.91
C ALA A 124 -7.08 9.85 -10.22
N ALA A 125 -7.53 8.60 -10.39
CA ALA A 125 -7.38 7.85 -11.64
C ALA A 125 -8.55 6.87 -11.79
N GLU A 126 -9.60 7.30 -12.48
CA GLU A 126 -10.82 6.53 -12.73
C GLU A 126 -10.53 5.16 -13.36
N TYR A 127 -9.57 5.11 -14.30
CA TYR A 127 -9.13 3.89 -14.99
C TYR A 127 -8.24 2.96 -14.14
N ALA A 128 -7.70 3.45 -13.02
CA ALA A 128 -6.78 2.70 -12.16
C ALA A 128 -7.37 2.42 -10.76
N GLY A 129 -8.64 2.76 -10.52
CA GLY A 129 -9.29 2.60 -9.21
C GLY A 129 -8.64 3.44 -8.09
N GLY A 130 -7.95 4.52 -8.47
CA GLY A 130 -7.22 5.37 -7.54
C GLY A 130 -8.13 6.40 -6.90
N HIS A 131 -8.77 6.07 -5.77
CA HIS A 131 -9.63 6.98 -5.03
C HIS A 131 -8.84 7.71 -3.93
N ARG A 132 -9.05 9.02 -3.83
CA ARG A 132 -8.41 9.90 -2.82
C ARG A 132 -9.46 10.52 -1.92
N ILE A 133 -9.15 10.57 -0.63
CA ILE A 133 -10.04 11.06 0.42
C ILE A 133 -9.31 12.10 1.24
N HIS A 134 -9.86 13.31 1.24
CA HIS A 134 -9.45 14.39 2.11
C HIS A 134 -10.27 14.34 3.40
N VAL A 135 -9.59 14.30 4.54
CA VAL A 135 -10.19 14.23 5.87
C VAL A 135 -9.89 15.49 6.69
N ASP A 136 -10.72 15.77 7.69
CA ASP A 136 -10.52 16.89 8.61
C ASP A 136 -9.67 16.46 9.80
N LEU A 137 -8.38 16.83 9.76
CA LEU A 137 -7.43 16.61 10.85
C LEU A 137 -7.26 17.84 11.75
N GLY A 138 -8.07 18.89 11.55
CA GLY A 138 -7.93 20.18 12.20
C GLY A 138 -7.14 21.19 11.35
N SER A 139 -7.33 22.46 11.68
CA SER A 139 -6.78 23.60 10.97
C SER A 139 -5.33 23.86 11.38
N GLU A 140 -4.36 23.24 10.70
CA GLU A 140 -2.95 23.72 10.59
C GLU A 140 -2.01 22.79 9.78
N LEU A 141 -2.52 21.77 9.09
CA LEU A 141 -1.66 20.84 8.33
C LEU A 141 -1.51 21.27 6.87
N GLU A 142 -0.34 20.97 6.29
CA GLU A 142 -0.09 21.18 4.87
C GLU A 142 -1.14 20.43 4.03
N VAL A 143 -1.57 21.03 2.91
CA VAL A 143 -2.71 20.60 2.09
C VAL A 143 -2.67 19.12 1.67
N ASN A 144 -1.48 18.50 1.61
CA ASN A 144 -1.29 17.12 1.18
C ASN A 144 -1.22 16.09 2.32
N GLU A 145 -1.04 16.50 3.58
CA GLU A 145 -0.94 15.55 4.70
C GLU A 145 -2.29 14.93 5.08
N ASN A 146 -3.38 15.57 4.65
CA ASN A 146 -4.74 15.18 4.97
C ASN A 146 -5.40 14.32 3.88
N ILE A 147 -4.65 13.91 2.85
CA ILE A 147 -5.15 13.15 1.70
C ILE A 147 -4.69 11.70 1.80
N PHE A 148 -5.64 10.79 1.90
CA PHE A 148 -5.40 9.36 2.00
C PHE A 148 -6.00 8.61 0.81
N THR A 149 -5.45 7.45 0.49
CA THR A 149 -6.09 6.49 -0.40
C THR A 149 -7.15 5.69 0.34
N SER A 150 -8.07 5.08 -0.39
CA SER A 150 -9.13 4.26 0.20
C SER A 150 -8.66 3.03 0.98
N THR A 151 -7.47 2.51 0.68
CA THR A 151 -6.88 1.41 1.43
C THR A 151 -6.26 1.87 2.75
N GLU A 152 -5.99 3.17 2.88
CA GLU A 152 -5.38 3.81 4.05
C GLU A 152 -6.40 4.33 5.07
N ILE A 153 -7.69 4.29 4.75
CA ILE A 153 -8.77 4.67 5.66
C ILE A 153 -9.82 3.56 5.76
N LEU A 154 -10.59 3.57 6.84
CA LEU A 154 -11.67 2.61 7.11
C LEU A 154 -12.92 3.34 7.56
N ARG A 155 -14.08 3.10 6.93
CA ARG A 155 -15.34 3.68 7.40
C ARG A 155 -15.69 3.12 8.78
N VAL A 156 -15.99 4.01 9.71
CA VAL A 156 -16.36 3.66 11.10
C VAL A 156 -17.87 3.53 11.28
N SER A 157 -18.64 4.34 10.55
CA SER A 157 -20.11 4.30 10.53
C SER A 157 -20.62 3.29 9.51
N PRO A 158 -21.78 2.62 9.73
CA PRO A 158 -22.44 1.85 8.70
C PRO A 158 -22.79 2.76 7.53
N LYS A 159 -22.74 2.21 6.32
CA LYS A 159 -23.09 2.91 5.07
C LYS A 159 -24.48 3.51 5.26
N ILE A 160 -24.58 4.84 5.24
CA ILE A 160 -25.87 5.50 5.25
C ILE A 160 -26.41 5.23 3.85
N ASN A 161 -27.40 4.34 3.73
CA ASN A 161 -28.14 4.19 2.47
C ASN A 161 -28.85 5.53 2.25
N GLN A 162 -28.30 6.36 1.36
CA GLN A 162 -29.00 7.47 0.75
C GLN A 162 -29.83 6.95 -0.40
#